data_AF-A0A1G2KJF8-F1
#
_entry.id   AF-A0A1G2KJF8-F1
#
_cell.length_a   1.000
_cell.length_b   1.000
_cell.length_c   1.000
_cell.angle_alpha   90.00
_cell.angle_beta   90.00
_cell.angle_gamma   90.00
#
_symmetry.space_group_name_H-M   'P 1'
#
loop_
_entity.id
_entity.type
_entity.pdbx_description
1 polymer ?
#
loop_
_entity_poly.entity_id
_entity_poly.type
_entity_poly.pdbx_seq_one_letter_code
_entity_poly.pdbx_strand_id
1 'polypeptide(L)'
;MFFAALHHHWREAALLVFIMFMTFLPQILEDQTGINYPGELEIIMLFFIVGSLYLGEMHAYYDKVAWWDILLHSISSIVIGGIGFSVVFVLNKSKKLAFKLSRIG
;
A
#
# COMPACT_ATOMS: atom_id res chain seq x y z
N MET A 1 -28.99 16.55 15.98
CA MET A 1 -28.10 17.39 15.14
C MET A 1 -26.74 17.60 15.80
N PHE A 2 -26.66 18.05 17.06
CA PHE A 2 -25.39 18.25 17.80
C PHE A 2 -24.53 16.98 17.96
N PHE A 3 -25.12 15.87 18.42
CA PHE A 3 -24.39 14.60 18.57
C PHE A 3 -23.84 14.05 17.25
N ALA A 4 -24.62 14.14 16.17
CA ALA A 4 -24.18 13.71 14.84
C ALA A 4 -22.99 14.52 14.33
N ALA A 5 -22.99 15.84 14.55
CA ALA A 5 -21.85 16.69 14.21
C ALA A 5 -20.61 16.32 15.03
N LEU A 6 -20.74 16.12 16.34
CA LEU A 6 -19.62 15.73 17.19
C LEU A 6 -19.00 14.38 16.76
N HIS A 7 -19.82 13.36 16.51
CA HIS A 7 -19.34 12.06 16.02
C HIS A 7 -18.65 12.14 14.66
N HIS A 8 -19.17 12.96 13.76
CA HIS A 8 -18.56 13.20 12.45
C HIS A 8 -17.14 13.78 12.60
N HIS A 9 -16.95 14.80 13.44
CA HIS A 9 -15.63 15.41 13.64
C HIS A 9 -14.59 14.43 14.20
N TRP A 10 -14.98 13.55 15.12
CA TRP A 10 -14.07 12.52 15.65
C TRP A 10 -13.68 11.48 14.61
N ARG A 11 -14.62 11.04 13.76
CA ARG A 11 -14.33 10.11 12.66
C ARG A 11 -13.34 10.72 11.67
N GLU A 12 -13.55 11.96 11.23
CA GLU A 12 -12.64 12.62 10.29
C GLU A 12 -11.25 12.83 10.89
N ALA A 13 -11.17 13.24 12.16
CA ALA A 13 -9.89 13.38 12.85
C ALA A 13 -9.15 12.04 12.96
N ALA A 14 -9.86 10.95 13.30
CA ALA A 14 -9.28 9.62 13.35
C ALA A 14 -8.80 9.15 11.96
N LEU A 15 -9.58 9.39 10.91
CA LEU A 15 -9.20 9.06 9.53
C LEU A 15 -7.98 9.86 9.07
N LEU A 16 -7.87 11.15 9.39
CA LEU A 16 -6.69 11.94 9.05
C LEU A 16 -5.42 11.39 9.71
N VAL A 17 -5.48 11.08 11.01
CA VAL A 17 -4.35 10.46 11.72
C VAL A 17 -4.01 9.10 11.11
N PHE A 18 -5.01 8.30 10.78
CA PHE A 18 -4.82 7.00 10.13
C PHE A 18 -4.18 7.13 8.74
N ILE A 19 -4.62 8.08 7.91
CA ILE A 19 -4.03 8.38 6.60
C ILE A 19 -2.58 8.77 6.75
N MET A 20 -2.28 9.69 7.67
CA MET A 20 -0.91 10.13 7.95
C MET A 20 -0.04 8.93 8.33
N PHE A 21 -0.51 8.05 9.21
CA PHE A 21 0.22 6.84 9.56
C PHE A 21 0.40 5.90 8.36
N MET A 22 -0.65 5.69 7.56
CA MET A 22 -0.61 4.80 6.40
C MET A 22 0.35 5.29 5.31
N THR A 23 0.60 6.61 5.18
CA THR A 23 1.60 7.10 4.22
C THR A 23 3.03 6.65 4.52
N PHE A 24 3.33 6.20 5.74
CA PHE A 24 4.63 5.59 6.07
C PHE A 24 4.70 4.09 5.77
N LEU A 25 3.58 3.47 5.38
CA LEU A 25 3.51 2.03 5.12
C LEU A 25 4.51 1.55 4.05
N PRO A 26 4.74 2.26 2.91
CA PRO A 26 5.77 1.89 1.93
C PRO A 26 7.15 1.72 2.57
N GLN A 27 7.59 2.74 3.31
CA GLN A 27 8.89 2.75 3.98
C GLN A 27 8.99 1.64 5.03
N ILE A 28 7.94 1.43 5.82
CA ILE A 28 7.90 0.34 6.81
C ILE A 28 8.05 -1.03 6.13
N LEU A 29 7.43 -1.23 4.96
CA LEU A 29 7.56 -2.48 4.20
C LEU A 29 8.97 -2.68 3.66
N GLU A 30 9.63 -1.63 3.17
CA GLU A 30 11.03 -1.72 2.75
C GLU A 30 11.96 -2.12 3.91
N ASP A 31 11.84 -1.42 5.03
CA ASP A 31 12.67 -1.65 6.22
C ASP A 31 12.49 -3.06 6.78
N GLN A 32 11.24 -3.57 6.80
CA GLN A 32 10.95 -4.90 7.34
C GLN A 32 11.33 -6.04 6.40
N THR A 33 11.16 -5.86 5.09
CA THR A 33 11.42 -6.92 4.11
C THR A 33 12.87 -6.93 3.62
N GLY A 34 13.61 -5.82 3.79
CA GLY A 34 14.92 -5.61 3.18
C GLY A 34 14.87 -5.55 1.65
N ILE A 35 13.67 -5.42 1.07
CA ILE A 35 13.45 -5.23 -0.36
C ILE A 35 13.38 -3.73 -0.60
N ASN A 36 14.30 -3.23 -1.43
CA ASN A 36 14.22 -1.87 -1.93
C ASN A 36 13.20 -1.84 -3.07
N TYR A 37 12.03 -1.23 -2.85
CA TYR A 37 11.00 -1.10 -3.88
C TYR A 37 11.38 0.08 -4.79
N PRO A 38 11.05 0.00 -6.09
CA PRO A 38 11.24 1.13 -6.98
C PRO A 38 10.37 2.31 -6.50
N GLY A 39 10.91 3.53 -6.50
CA GLY A 39 10.19 4.72 -6.01
C GLY A 39 8.86 4.97 -6.74
N GLU A 40 8.71 4.48 -7.97
CA GLU A 40 7.45 4.46 -8.71
C GLU A 40 6.36 3.64 -7.98
N LEU A 41 6.71 2.50 -7.39
CA LEU A 41 5.79 1.66 -6.63
C LEU A 41 5.38 2.33 -5.32
N GLU A 42 6.31 3.02 -4.65
CA GLU A 42 6.00 3.82 -3.47
C GLU A 42 4.99 4.93 -3.79
N ILE A 43 5.22 5.68 -4.87
CA ILE A 43 4.31 6.73 -5.33
C ILE A 43 2.92 6.13 -5.64
N ILE A 44 2.85 4.98 -6.30
CA ILE A 44 1.57 4.29 -6.58
C ILE A 44 0.87 3.90 -5.27
N MET A 45 1.59 3.37 -4.28
CA MET A 45 1.03 3.04 -2.98
C MET A 45 0.49 4.28 -2.25
N LEU A 46 1.22 5.40 -2.29
CA LEU A 46 0.76 6.67 -1.71
C LEU A 46 -0.52 7.18 -2.37
N PHE A 47 -0.59 7.16 -3.70
CA PHE A 47 -1.82 7.52 -4.43
C PHE A 47 -2.98 6.58 -4.09
N PHE A 48 -2.71 5.28 -3.93
CA PHE A 48 -3.72 4.32 -3.51
C PHE A 48 -4.24 4.61 -2.09
N ILE A 49 -3.35 4.92 -1.14
CA ILE A 49 -3.71 5.25 0.25
C ILE A 49 -4.57 6.51 0.31
N VAL A 50 -4.13 7.60 -0.33
CA VAL A 50 -4.90 8.85 -0.37
C VAL A 50 -6.21 8.65 -1.13
N GLY A 51 -6.19 7.94 -2.25
CA GLY A 51 -7.37 7.66 -3.06
C GLY A 51 -8.42 6.84 -2.30
N SER A 52 -8.01 5.81 -1.58
CA SER A 52 -8.93 4.96 -0.80
C SER A 52 -9.47 5.68 0.44
N LEU A 53 -8.62 6.33 1.22
CA LEU A 53 -9.01 6.86 2.53
C LEU A 53 -9.50 8.32 2.47
N TYR A 54 -8.78 9.21 1.78
CA TYR A 54 -9.19 10.61 1.71
C TYR A 54 -10.34 10.82 0.72
N LEU A 55 -10.18 10.34 -0.51
CA LEU A 55 -11.20 10.52 -1.54
C LEU A 55 -12.34 9.50 -1.38
N GLY A 56 -12.00 8.22 -1.20
CA GLY A 56 -12.97 7.13 -1.03
C GLY A 56 -13.82 7.30 0.23
N GLU A 57 -13.18 7.21 1.40
CA GLU A 57 -13.88 7.15 2.70
C GLU A 57 -14.34 8.51 3.24
N MET A 58 -13.50 9.54 3.17
CA MET A 58 -13.82 10.87 3.70
C MET A 58 -14.66 11.72 2.74
N HIS A 59 -14.41 11.64 1.43
CA HIS A 59 -15.18 12.38 0.42
C HIS A 59 -16.30 11.56 -0.25
N ALA A 60 -16.50 10.31 0.18
CA ALA A 60 -17.55 9.41 -0.31
C ALA A 60 -17.45 9.11 -1.82
N TYR A 61 -16.23 8.98 -2.37
CA TYR A 61 -16.06 8.63 -3.79
C TYR A 61 -16.52 7.20 -4.10
N TYR A 62 -16.49 6.30 -3.11
CA TYR A 62 -17.08 4.97 -3.28
C TYR A 62 -18.56 5.02 -3.64
N ASP A 63 -19.30 6.03 -3.16
CA ASP A 63 -20.72 6.21 -3.46
C ASP A 63 -20.93 7.13 -4.68
N LYS A 64 -20.10 8.15 -4.84
CA LYS A 64 -20.30 9.23 -5.84
C LYS A 64 -19.73 8.90 -7.22
N VAL A 65 -18.72 8.04 -7.31
CA VAL A 65 -17.98 7.77 -8.54
C VAL A 65 -18.00 6.27 -8.84
N ALA A 66 -18.85 5.85 -9.78
CA ALA A 66 -19.18 4.45 -10.02
C ALA A 66 -17.99 3.53 -10.33
N TRP A 67 -16.91 4.07 -10.91
CA TRP A 67 -15.72 3.29 -11.29
C TRP A 67 -14.58 3.39 -10.26
N TRP A 68 -14.77 4.14 -9.16
CA TRP A 68 -13.71 4.42 -8.18
C TRP A 68 -13.14 3.17 -7.54
N ASP A 69 -14.02 2.26 -7.09
CA ASP A 69 -13.59 1.02 -6.47
C ASP A 69 -12.82 0.11 -7.45
N ILE A 70 -13.25 0.06 -8.71
CA ILE A 70 -12.60 -0.71 -9.77
C ILE A 70 -11.19 -0.16 -10.07
N LEU A 71 -11.04 1.18 -10.13
CA LEU A 71 -9.73 1.81 -10.27
C LEU A 71 -8.81 1.40 -9.11
N LEU A 72 -9.27 1.57 -7.87
CA LEU A 72 -8.46 1.28 -6.69
C LEU A 72 -8.09 -0.21 -6.63
N HIS A 73 -9.01 -1.13 -6.93
CA HIS A 73 -8.71 -2.57 -7.02
C HIS A 73 -7.71 -2.92 -8.13
N SER A 74 -7.75 -2.21 -9.25
CA SER A 74 -6.76 -2.39 -10.32
C SER A 74 -5.37 -1.97 -9.84
N ILE A 75 -5.28 -0.83 -9.14
CA ILE A 75 -4.02 -0.34 -8.55
C ILE A 75 -3.51 -1.31 -7.47
N SER A 76 -4.37 -1.78 -6.58
CA SER A 76 -3.97 -2.74 -5.54
C SER A 76 -3.47 -4.05 -6.13
N SER A 77 -4.06 -4.52 -7.23
CA SER A 77 -3.60 -5.71 -7.95
C SER A 77 -2.18 -5.53 -8.52
N ILE A 78 -1.86 -4.34 -9.02
CA ILE A 78 -0.50 -3.99 -9.48
C ILE A 78 0.48 -4.00 -8.30
N VAL A 79 0.10 -3.38 -7.17
CA VAL A 79 0.94 -3.32 -5.96
C VAL A 79 1.22 -4.73 -5.43
N ILE A 80 0.19 -5.54 -5.24
CA ILE A 80 0.31 -6.93 -4.77
C ILE A 80 1.14 -7.76 -5.74
N GLY A 81 0.93 -7.60 -7.06
CA GLY A 81 1.73 -8.25 -8.08
C GLY A 81 3.21 -7.88 -8.00
N GLY A 82 3.53 -6.59 -7.80
CA GLY A 82 4.88 -6.09 -7.62
C GLY A 82 5.56 -6.64 -6.35
N ILE A 83 4.84 -6.66 -5.23
CA ILE A 83 5.33 -7.23 -3.96
C ILE A 83 5.58 -8.73 -4.12
N GLY A 84 4.62 -9.48 -4.66
CA GLY A 84 4.75 -10.93 -4.87
C GLY A 84 5.89 -11.29 -5.81
N PHE A 85 6.06 -10.54 -6.90
CA PHE A 85 7.20 -10.69 -7.80
C PHE A 85 8.53 -10.45 -7.07
N SER A 86 8.61 -9.40 -6.25
CA SER A 86 9.82 -9.06 -5.49
C SER A 86 10.21 -10.17 -4.51
N VAL A 87 9.24 -10.73 -3.77
CA VAL A 87 9.45 -11.87 -2.88
C VAL A 87 10.00 -13.08 -3.64
N VAL A 88 9.35 -13.47 -4.75
CA VAL A 88 9.80 -14.62 -5.57
C VAL A 88 11.19 -14.37 -6.15
N PHE A 89 11.48 -13.16 -6.60
CA PHE A 89 12.78 -12.77 -7.14
C PHE A 89 13.90 -12.92 -6.10
N VAL A 90 13.69 -12.40 -4.89
CA VAL A 90 14.64 -12.50 -3.78
C VAL A 90 14.88 -13.97 -3.38
N LEU A 91 13.80 -14.75 -3.25
CA LEU A 91 13.90 -16.19 -2.93
C LEU A 91 14.61 -16.99 -4.03
N ASN A 92 14.40 -16.65 -5.30
CA ASN A 92 15.09 -17.33 -6.40
C ASN A 92 16.58 -16.96 -6.47
N LYS A 93 16.93 -15.73 -6.12
CA LYS A 93 18.33 -15.29 -6.03
C LYS A 93 19.07 -16.01 -4.91
N SER A 94 18.45 -16.17 -3.73
CA SER A 94 19.05 -16.91 -2.61
C SER A 94 19.27 -18.40 -2.93
N LYS A 95 18.31 -19.06 -3.60
CA LYS A 95 18.47 -20.45 -4.06
C LYS A 95 19.60 -20.61 -5.08
N LYS A 96 19.71 -19.69 -6.05
CA LYS A 96 20.82 -19.71 -7.04
C LYS A 96 22.17 -19.51 -6.36
N LEU A 97 22.27 -18.63 -5.36
CA LEU A 97 23.50 -18.45 -4.58
C LEU A 97 23.85 -19.70 -3.76
N ALA A 98 22.87 -20.33 -3.09
CA ALA A 98 23.08 -21.58 -2.35
C ALA A 98 23.60 -22.71 -3.26
N PHE A 99 23.04 -22.87 -4.47
CA PHE A 99 23.51 -23.89 -5.42
C PHE A 99 24.91 -23.59 -5.97
N LYS A 100 25.31 -22.31 -6.06
CA LYS A 100 26.63 -21.89 -6.57
C LYS A 100 27.76 -22.00 -5.54
N LEU A 101 27.47 -22.26 -4.26
CA LEU A 101 28.46 -22.37 -3.20
C LEU A 101 28.99 -23.80 -2.98
N SER A 102 28.45 -24.81 -3.67
CA SER A 102 29.09 -26.12 -3.82
C SER A 102 30.12 -26.09 -4.96
N ARG A 103 31.19 -25.30 -4.82
CA ARG A 103 32.42 -25.58 -5.56
C ARG A 103 33.24 -26.48 -4.66
N ILE A 104 33.14 -27.78 -4.94
CA ILE A 104 34.04 -28.78 -4.38
C ILE A 104 35.45 -28.40 -4.82
N GLY A 105 36.30 -28.12 -3.84
CA GLY A 105 37.74 -27.94 -3.94
C GLY A 105 38.32 -28.41 -2.63
#